data_AF-A0A1V4YXF6-F1
#
_entry.id   AF-A0A1V4YXF6-F1
#
_cell.length_a   1.000
_cell.length_b   1.000
_cell.length_c   1.000
_cell.angle_alpha   90.00
_cell.angle_beta   90.00
_cell.angle_gamma   90.00
#
_symmetry.space_group_name_H-M   'P 1'
#
loop_
_entity.id
_entity.type
_entity.pdbx_description
1 polymer ?
#
loop_
_entity_poly.entity_id
_entity_poly.type
_entity_poly.pdbx_seq_one_letter_code
_entity_poly.pdbx_strand_id
1 'polypeptide(L)' 'MGLVKEFLRLKKRIINLHVHDNRGEFDEHLPIGDGTVDFPQVIKGLKGYRGRYVIESRNLPDAVIGRDRLTTLLNGH' A
#
# COMPACT_ATOMS: atom_id res chain seq x y z
N MET A 1 10.52 6.12 -11.51
CA MET A 1 10.45 6.28 -10.04
C MET A 1 9.23 7.13 -9.71
N GLY A 2 8.38 6.68 -8.77
CA GLY A 2 7.19 7.43 -8.34
C GLY A 2 7.49 8.55 -7.33
N LEU A 3 6.48 9.39 -7.05
CA LEU A 3 6.57 10.56 -6.15
C LEU A 3 6.20 10.23 -4.69
N VAL A 4 6.62 9.06 -4.20
CA VAL A 4 6.18 8.53 -2.90
C VAL A 4 6.55 9.48 -1.75
N LYS A 5 7.78 10.01 -1.74
CA LYS A 5 8.25 10.89 -0.66
C LYS A 5 7.45 12.20 -0.62
N GLU A 6 7.20 12.80 -1.78
CA GLU A 6 6.43 14.03 -1.94
C GLU A 6 4.97 13.80 -1.53
N PHE A 7 4.37 12.68 -1.95
CA PHE A 7 3.01 12.31 -1.59
C PHE A 7 2.84 12.13 -0.07
N LEU A 8 3.80 11.47 0.59
CA LEU A 8 3.77 11.27 2.05
C LEU A 8 3.83 12.59 2.84
N ARG A 9 4.37 13.68 2.28
CA ARG A 9 4.31 15.02 2.91
C ARG A 9 2.88 15.53 3.03
N LEU A 10 1.96 15.04 2.20
CA LEU A 10 0.55 15.38 2.20
C LEU A 10 -0.28 14.49 3.13
N LYS A 11 0.31 13.61 3.94
CA LYS A 11 -0.42 12.60 4.73
C LYS A 11 -1.58 13.11 5.60
N LYS A 12 -1.53 14.37 6.06
CA LYS A 12 -2.63 15.00 6.82
C LYS A 12 -3.86 15.34 5.96
N ARG A 13 -3.72 15.35 4.64
CA ARG A 13 -4.77 15.62 3.63
C ARG A 13 -5.25 14.35 2.93
N ILE A 14 -4.55 13.23 3.09
CA ILE A 14 -4.96 11.96 2.51
C ILE A 14 -6.18 11.46 3.30
N ILE A 15 -7.23 11.06 2.59
CA ILE A 15 -8.46 10.52 3.16
C ILE A 15 -8.71 9.05 2.80
N ASN A 16 -8.10 8.59 1.70
CA ASN A 16 -8.23 7.24 1.20
C ASN A 16 -6.91 6.79 0.55
N LEU A 17 -6.63 5.50 0.62
CA LEU A 17 -5.49 4.86 -0.05
C LEU A 17 -5.97 3.61 -0.77
N HIS A 18 -5.57 3.50 -2.03
CA HIS A 18 -5.74 2.29 -2.84
C HIS A 18 -4.40 1.56 -2.82
N VAL A 19 -4.43 0.26 -2.54
CA VAL A 19 -3.24 -0.50 -2.15
C VAL A 19 -3.16 -1.75 -3.00
N HIS A 20 -2.10 -1.80 -3.81
CA HIS A 20 -1.70 -2.92 -4.63
C HIS A 20 -0.20 -2.79 -4.93
N ASP A 21 0.44 -3.88 -5.36
CA ASP A 21 1.85 -3.90 -5.71
C ASP A 21 2.06 -4.00 -7.23
N ASN A 22 3.26 -3.67 -7.69
CA ASN A 22 3.72 -3.85 -9.07
C ASN A 22 5.26 -3.85 -9.16
N ARG A 23 5.79 -4.18 -10.33
CA ARG A 23 7.24 -4.21 -10.63
C ARG A 23 7.78 -2.91 -11.23
N GLY A 24 6.97 -1.85 -11.28
CA GLY A 24 7.36 -0.52 -11.75
C GLY A 24 7.21 -0.26 -13.25
N GLU A 25 6.84 -1.26 -14.05
CA GLU A 25 6.61 -1.12 -15.50
C GLU A 25 5.12 -1.02 -15.85
N PHE A 26 4.29 -1.86 -15.23
CA PHE A 26 2.85 -1.94 -15.50
C PHE A 26 2.05 -1.84 -14.21
N ASP A 27 0.78 -1.46 -14.36
CA ASP A 27 -0.17 -1.49 -13.25
C ASP A 27 -0.73 -2.91 -13.07
N GLU A 28 0.05 -3.76 -12.38
CA GLU A 28 -0.20 -5.20 -12.32
C GLU A 28 -1.29 -5.61 -11.31
N HIS A 29 -1.58 -4.76 -10.30
CA HIS A 29 -2.50 -5.08 -9.20
C HIS A 29 -2.13 -6.36 -8.44
N LEU A 30 -0.84 -6.52 -8.12
CA LEU A 30 -0.33 -7.68 -7.41
C LEU A 30 -0.64 -7.62 -5.91
N PRO A 31 -0.69 -8.77 -5.21
CA PRO A 31 -0.67 -8.80 -3.76
C PRO A 31 0.54 -8.05 -3.20
N ILE A 32 0.35 -7.38 -2.06
CA ILE A 32 1.41 -6.67 -1.35
C ILE A 32 2.59 -7.58 -1.09
N GLY A 33 3.79 -7.20 -1.56
CA GLY A 33 5.02 -7.98 -1.40
C GLY A 33 5.35 -8.91 -2.57
N ASP A 34 4.49 -9.04 -3.58
CA ASP A 34 4.78 -9.80 -4.81
C ASP A 34 5.37 -8.92 -5.93
N GLY A 35 5.41 -7.60 -5.70
CA GLY A 35 6.07 -6.62 -6.56
C GLY A 35 7.31 -6.02 -5.92
N THR A 36 7.50 -4.72 -6.10
CA THR A 36 8.74 -4.01 -5.76
C THR A 36 8.50 -2.75 -4.91
N VAL A 37 7.25 -2.47 -4.54
CA VAL A 37 6.93 -1.32 -3.68
C VAL A 37 7.49 -1.55 -2.27
N ASP A 38 8.24 -0.57 -1.76
CA ASP A 38 8.75 -0.58 -0.38
C ASP A 38 7.64 -0.20 0.62
N PHE A 39 6.72 -1.15 0.85
CA PHE A 39 5.61 -0.97 1.79
C PHE A 39 6.04 -0.66 3.23
N PRO A 40 7.08 -1.30 3.81
CA PRO A 40 7.56 -0.92 5.13
C PRO A 40 7.90 0.58 5.22
N GLN A 41 8.60 1.13 4.22
CA GLN A 41 8.92 2.56 4.18
C GLN A 41 7.67 3.44 4.02
N VAL A 42 6.73 3.03 3.17
CA VAL A 42 5.47 3.77 2.95
C VAL A 42 4.61 3.80 4.21
N ILE A 43 4.38 2.65 4.85
CA ILE A 43 3.55 2.51 6.06
C ILE A 43 4.15 3.31 7.21
N LYS A 44 5.47 3.24 7.40
CA LYS A 44 6.19 4.09 8.37
C LYS A 44 5.97 5.58 8.09
N GLY A 45 5.98 6.01 6.83
CA GLY A 45 5.71 7.38 6.42
C GLY A 45 4.28 7.84 6.72
N LEU A 46 3.32 6.92 6.57
CA LEU A 46 1.89 7.12 6.84
C LEU A 46 1.54 7.09 8.33
N LYS A 47 2.49 6.96 9.26
CA LYS A 47 2.21 7.00 10.70
C LYS A 47 1.30 8.18 11.08
N GLY A 48 0.18 7.86 11.74
CA GLY A 48 -0.87 8.80 12.13
C GLY A 48 -2.01 8.99 11.11
N TYR A 49 -1.92 8.37 9.93
CA TYR A 49 -3.04 8.29 8.99
C TYR A 49 -4.17 7.43 9.57
N ARG A 50 -5.42 7.90 9.44
CA ARG A 50 -6.62 7.25 9.98
C ARG A 50 -7.69 6.98 8.92
N GLY A 51 -7.38 7.25 7.65
CA GLY A 51 -8.30 6.97 6.55
C GLY A 51 -8.33 5.50 6.18
N ARG A 52 -9.08 5.16 5.13
CA ARG A 52 -9.23 3.76 4.70
C ARG A 52 -8.06 3.31 3.84
N TYR A 53 -7.78 2.01 3.92
CA TYR A 53 -6.95 1.27 2.98
C TYR A 53 -7.87 0.35 2.19
N VAL A 54 -7.86 0.49 0.87
CA VAL A 54 -8.66 -0.30 -0.06
C VAL A 54 -7.70 -1.20 -0.83
N ILE A 55 -7.81 -2.50 -0.67
CA ILE A 55 -7.04 -3.46 -1.47
C ILE A 55 -7.63 -3.48 -2.88
N GLU A 56 -6.81 -3.20 -3.89
CA GLU A 56 -7.16 -3.37 -5.29
C GLU A 56 -6.45 -4.62 -5.82
N SER A 57 -7.25 -5.56 -6.33
CA SER A 57 -6.75 -6.85 -6.77
C SER A 57 -7.64 -7.39 -7.87
N ARG A 58 -7.08 -8.27 -8.71
CA ARG A 58 -7.78 -8.89 -9.84
C ARG A 58 -8.72 -10.03 -9.43
N ASN A 59 -8.54 -10.58 -8.24
CA ASN A 59 -9.37 -11.66 -7.73
C ASN A 59 -9.43 -11.68 -6.20
N LEU A 60 -10.41 -12.40 -5.65
CA LEU A 60 -10.65 -12.46 -4.20
C LEU A 60 -9.51 -13.14 -3.43
N PRO A 61 -8.93 -14.28 -3.85
CA PRO A 61 -7.79 -14.88 -3.17
C PRO A 61 -6.61 -13.91 -2.98
N ASP A 62 -6.23 -13.21 -4.05
CA ASP A 62 -5.13 -12.24 -4.03
C ASP A 62 -5.47 -11.04 -3.14
N ALA A 63 -6.73 -10.60 -3.14
CA ALA A 63 -7.20 -9.54 -2.25
C ALA A 63 -7.06 -9.93 -0.76
N VAL A 64 -7.35 -11.19 -0.43
CA VAL A 64 -7.19 -11.72 0.94
C VAL A 64 -5.71 -11.75 1.33
N ILE A 65 -4.83 -12.23 0.45
CA ILE A 65 -3.38 -12.23 0.69
C ILE A 65 -2.86 -10.80 0.90
N GLY A 66 -3.25 -9.86 0.03
CA GLY A 66 -2.87 -8.46 0.14
C GLY A 66 -3.35 -7.83 1.46
N ARG A 67 -4.60 -8.07 1.84
CA ARG A 67 -5.17 -7.59 3.11
C ARG A 67 -4.38 -8.11 4.31
N ASP A 68 -4.07 -9.40 4.35
CA ASP A 68 -3.44 -10.03 5.49
C ASP A 68 -2.00 -9.52 5.66
N ARG A 69 -1.25 -9.41 4.57
CA ARG A 69 0.10 -8.82 4.58
C ARG A 69 0.09 -7.34 4.97
N LEU A 70 -0.88 -6.55 4.49
CA LEU A 70 -1.04 -5.16 4.94
C LEU A 70 -1.31 -5.09 6.44
N THR A 71 -2.18 -5.96 6.94
CA THR A 71 -2.56 -6.02 8.36
C THR A 71 -1.35 -6.33 9.24
N THR A 72 -0.50 -7.28 8.82
CA THR A 72 0.76 -7.58 9.50
C THR A 72 1.68 -6.35 9.55
N LEU A 73 1.83 -5.62 8.45
CA LEU A 73 2.67 -4.41 8.39
C LEU A 73 2.13 -3.28 9.29
N LEU A 74 0.81 -3.10 9.33
CA LEU A 74 0.17 -2.08 10.15
C LEU A 74 0.26 -2.37 11.66
N ASN A 75 0.22 -3.65 12.05
CA ASN A 75 0.29 -4.08 13.45
C ASN A 75 1.73 -4.19 13.99
N GLY A 76 2.73 -4.22 13.11
CA GLY A 76 4.15 -4.26 13.48
C GLY A 76 4.78 -2.90 13.81
N HIS A 77 3.99 -1.82 13.82
CA HIS A 77 4.44 -0.42 13.95
C HIS A 77 3.55 0.40 14.90
#